data_AF-A0A838JCW2-F1
#
_entry.id   AF-A0A838JCW2-F1
#
_cell.length_a   1.000
_cell.length_b   1.000
_cell.length_c   1.000
_cell.angle_alpha   90.00
_cell.angle_beta   90.00
_cell.angle_gamma   90.00
#
_symmetry.space_group_name_H-M   'P 1'
#
loop_
_entity.id
_entity.type
_entity.pdbx_description
1 polymer ?
#
loop_
_entity_poly.entity_id
_entity_poly.type
_entity_poly.pdbx_seq_one_letter_code
_entity_poly.pdbx_strand_id
1 'polypeptide(L)'
;MLKIQKIPQQRSFNAWFIAGTVFSLLFLAYTALDATKVLDRQTLEIARALLLRPITRVDCMFYEWRHLGEVPVSLIITGILGGLCILAGFRRRVVLFLILLLLIGVGVEAAGKRVLSLPFPRTLRSGMTVLECPQLTDAPFSAHLTAATAQWSKIPDPPRVQVSWAHDVSQMPIVLDDSETERSFPGGHATRWAFLGIVECWLCWRLIRSRVLRAILIPVFFLGSFLGGFMQYWIGVH
;
A
#
# COMPACT_ATOMS: atom_id res chain seq x y z
N MET A 1 -15.06 -1.66 32.79
CA MET A 1 -13.73 -2.29 32.75
C MET A 1 -13.73 -3.45 31.76
N LEU A 2 -13.11 -3.29 30.59
CA LEU A 2 -12.92 -4.38 29.63
C LEU A 2 -11.87 -5.37 30.20
N LYS A 3 -12.28 -6.61 30.48
CA LYS A 3 -11.35 -7.68 30.91
C LYS A 3 -10.53 -8.14 29.70
N ILE A 4 -9.26 -7.75 29.65
CA ILE A 4 -8.31 -8.20 28.63
C ILE A 4 -8.13 -9.72 28.74
N GLN A 5 -8.33 -10.44 27.64
CA GLN A 5 -8.18 -11.89 27.59
C GLN A 5 -6.70 -12.28 27.75
N LYS A 6 -6.35 -13.04 28.80
CA LYS A 6 -5.01 -13.60 29.00
C LYS A 6 -4.81 -14.74 28.00
N ILE A 7 -4.00 -14.52 26.97
CA ILE A 7 -3.58 -15.55 26.00
C ILE A 7 -2.40 -16.31 26.61
N PRO A 8 -2.32 -17.66 26.51
CA PRO A 8 -1.14 -18.42 26.92
C PRO A 8 0.10 -17.91 26.16
N GLN A 9 0.97 -17.25 26.91
CA GLN A 9 1.91 -16.25 26.41
C GLN A 9 3.10 -16.86 25.64
N GLN A 10 3.44 -18.13 25.90
CA GLN A 10 4.70 -18.74 25.49
C GLN A 10 4.65 -19.42 24.10
N ARG A 11 3.57 -20.15 23.77
CA ARG A 11 3.39 -20.74 22.43
C ARG A 11 3.18 -19.68 21.35
N SER A 12 2.52 -18.58 21.70
CA SER A 12 2.26 -17.49 20.75
C SER A 12 3.53 -16.74 20.37
N PHE A 13 4.47 -16.54 21.30
CA PHE A 13 5.71 -15.80 21.03
C PHE A 13 6.58 -16.50 19.99
N ASN A 14 6.83 -17.80 20.14
CA ASN A 14 7.65 -18.57 19.21
C ASN A 14 7.04 -18.57 17.80
N ALA A 15 5.72 -18.71 17.69
CA ALA A 15 5.04 -18.68 16.39
C ALA A 15 5.19 -17.32 15.68
N TRP A 16 5.00 -16.21 16.39
CA TRP A 16 5.18 -14.87 15.81
C TRP A 16 6.64 -14.57 15.46
N PHE A 17 7.59 -15.02 16.28
CA PHE A 17 9.01 -14.88 16.00
C PHE A 17 9.44 -15.68 14.77
N ILE A 18 8.98 -16.93 14.65
CA ILE A 18 9.23 -17.77 13.47
C ILE A 18 8.61 -17.13 12.24
N ALA A 19 7.34 -16.71 12.30
CA ALA A 19 6.68 -16.04 11.18
C ALA A 19 7.44 -14.78 10.75
N GLY A 20 7.82 -13.91 11.70
CA GLY A 20 8.60 -12.71 11.42
C GLY A 20 9.96 -13.03 10.79
N THR A 21 10.65 -14.05 11.28
CA THR A 21 11.93 -14.52 10.70
C THR A 21 11.73 -15.01 9.27
N VAL A 22 10.72 -15.84 9.02
CA VAL A 22 10.41 -16.35 7.68
C VAL A 22 10.07 -15.21 6.71
N PHE A 23 9.20 -14.28 7.10
CA PHE A 23 8.88 -13.12 6.24
C PHE A 23 10.09 -12.22 6.00
N SER A 24 10.97 -12.06 6.99
CA SER A 24 12.21 -11.30 6.82
C SER A 24 13.16 -11.97 5.83
N LEU A 25 13.32 -13.30 5.92
CA LEU A 25 14.12 -14.08 4.97
C LEU A 25 13.54 -14.03 3.56
N LEU A 26 12.21 -14.14 3.41
CA LEU A 26 11.55 -13.99 2.11
C LEU A 26 11.74 -12.59 1.53
N PHE A 27 11.61 -11.55 2.35
CA PHE A 27 11.86 -10.16 1.94
C PHE A 27 13.32 -9.97 1.49
N LEU A 28 14.28 -10.49 2.24
CA LEU A 28 15.71 -10.41 1.87
C LEU A 28 16.01 -11.20 0.60
N ALA A 29 15.45 -12.40 0.45
CA ALA A 29 15.61 -13.21 -0.76
C ALA A 29 15.02 -12.49 -1.99
N TYR A 30 13.82 -11.93 -1.88
CA TYR A 30 13.22 -11.13 -2.95
C TYR A 30 14.06 -9.89 -3.28
N THR A 31 14.53 -9.17 -2.25
CA THR A 31 15.40 -8.00 -2.43
C THR A 31 16.71 -8.37 -3.14
N ALA A 32 17.30 -9.52 -2.80
CA ALA A 32 18.49 -10.02 -3.47
C ALA A 32 18.22 -10.36 -4.95
N LEU A 33 17.07 -10.99 -5.25
CA LEU A 33 16.66 -11.26 -6.63
C LEU A 33 16.43 -9.96 -7.41
N ASP A 34 15.72 -9.00 -6.84
CA ASP A 34 15.48 -7.68 -7.44
C ASP A 34 16.80 -6.95 -7.74
N ALA A 35 17.75 -6.99 -6.80
CA ALA A 35 19.08 -6.41 -7.00
C ALA A 35 19.88 -7.03 -8.16
N THR A 36 19.58 -8.27 -8.57
CA THR A 36 20.20 -8.90 -9.75
C THR A 36 19.60 -8.44 -11.08
N LYS A 37 18.54 -7.61 -11.07
CA LYS A 37 17.79 -7.17 -12.26
C LYS A 37 17.10 -8.29 -13.05
N VAL A 38 17.06 -9.52 -12.52
CA VAL A 38 16.43 -10.66 -13.20
C VAL A 38 14.93 -10.49 -13.36
N LEU A 39 14.31 -9.66 -12.50
CA LEU A 39 12.88 -9.40 -12.49
C LEU A 39 12.48 -8.20 -13.37
N ASP A 40 13.41 -7.35 -13.79
CA ASP A 40 13.12 -6.07 -14.47
C ASP A 40 12.18 -6.25 -15.66
N ARG A 41 12.50 -7.21 -16.55
CA ARG A 41 11.67 -7.47 -17.73
C ARG A 41 10.26 -7.90 -17.34
N GLN A 42 10.12 -8.79 -16.36
CA GLN A 42 8.80 -9.24 -15.91
C GLN A 42 8.00 -8.11 -15.26
N THR A 43 8.65 -7.26 -14.48
CA THR A 43 8.04 -6.06 -13.88
C THR A 43 7.53 -5.10 -14.94
N LEU A 44 8.31 -4.84 -16.00
CA LEU A 44 7.89 -3.97 -17.09
C LEU A 44 6.77 -4.59 -17.94
N GLU A 45 6.79 -5.91 -18.14
CA GLU A 45 5.70 -6.64 -18.80
C GLU A 45 4.38 -6.53 -18.01
N ILE A 46 4.45 -6.63 -16.69
CA ILE A 46 3.31 -6.45 -15.80
C ILE A 46 2.78 -5.00 -15.89
N ALA A 47 3.67 -4.00 -15.82
CA ALA A 47 3.28 -2.60 -15.97
C ALA A 47 2.64 -2.33 -17.35
N ARG A 48 3.18 -2.90 -18.42
CA ARG A 48 2.61 -2.81 -19.77
C ARG A 48 1.24 -3.48 -19.84
N ALA A 49 1.08 -4.65 -19.23
CA ALA A 49 -0.21 -5.35 -19.18
C ALA A 49 -1.26 -4.55 -18.41
N LEU A 50 -0.86 -3.77 -17.40
CA LEU A 50 -1.76 -2.90 -16.66
C LEU A 50 -2.37 -1.81 -17.56
N LEU A 51 -1.64 -1.29 -18.55
CA LEU A 51 -2.16 -0.31 -19.51
C LEU A 51 -3.22 -0.85 -20.47
N LEU A 52 -3.32 -2.18 -20.64
CA LEU A 52 -4.33 -2.81 -21.49
C LEU A 52 -5.72 -2.84 -20.85
N ARG A 53 -5.81 -2.68 -19.53
CA ARG A 53 -7.08 -2.75 -18.84
C ARG A 53 -7.94 -1.51 -19.14
N PRO A 54 -9.27 -1.61 -18.98
CA PRO A 54 -10.13 -0.43 -19.03
C PRO A 54 -9.74 0.59 -17.94
N ILE A 55 -9.46 1.82 -18.37
CA ILE A 55 -9.26 2.96 -17.47
C ILE A 55 -10.63 3.55 -17.15
N THR A 56 -10.92 3.69 -15.87
CA THR A 56 -12.25 3.99 -15.35
C THR A 56 -12.18 5.03 -14.23
N ARG A 57 -13.35 5.49 -13.80
CA ARG A 57 -13.48 6.42 -12.67
C ARG A 57 -13.05 5.82 -11.32
N VAL A 58 -13.01 4.49 -11.21
CA VAL A 58 -12.56 3.80 -10.00
C VAL A 58 -11.07 4.05 -9.75
N ASP A 59 -10.29 4.22 -10.83
CA ASP A 59 -8.86 4.52 -10.74
C ASP A 59 -8.59 5.81 -9.97
N CYS A 60 -9.42 6.83 -10.19
CA CYS A 60 -9.37 8.09 -9.45
C CYS A 60 -9.73 7.93 -7.96
N MET A 61 -10.67 7.06 -7.62
CA MET A 61 -10.95 6.78 -6.21
C MET A 61 -9.75 6.14 -5.53
N PHE A 62 -9.14 5.15 -6.18
CA PHE A 62 -7.94 4.49 -5.65
C PHE A 62 -6.75 5.43 -5.58
N TYR A 63 -6.63 6.35 -6.55
CA TYR A 63 -5.64 7.40 -6.52
C TYR A 63 -5.81 8.29 -5.29
N GLU A 64 -7.02 8.78 -4.99
CA GLU A 64 -7.27 9.57 -3.78
C GLU A 64 -7.05 8.76 -2.49
N TRP A 65 -7.47 7.48 -2.47
CA TRP A 65 -7.30 6.63 -1.29
C TRP A 65 -5.83 6.32 -0.99
N ARG A 66 -4.92 6.47 -1.97
CA ARG A 66 -3.48 6.33 -1.76
C ARG A 66 -2.98 7.24 -0.63
N HIS A 67 -3.55 8.44 -0.49
CA HIS A 67 -3.15 9.41 0.53
C HIS A 67 -3.31 8.86 1.96
N LEU A 68 -4.21 7.90 2.20
CA LEU A 68 -4.35 7.24 3.51
C LEU A 68 -3.11 6.43 3.89
N GLY A 69 -2.39 5.91 2.88
CA GLY A 69 -1.14 5.18 3.07
C GLY A 69 0.09 6.06 2.99
N GLU A 70 -0.02 7.39 3.03
CA GLU A 70 1.15 8.27 3.12
C GLU A 70 1.69 8.32 4.55
N VAL A 71 2.98 8.66 4.69
CA VAL A 71 3.66 8.75 5.98
C VAL A 71 2.94 9.65 7.00
N PRO A 72 2.59 10.92 6.69
CA PRO A 72 1.91 11.78 7.66
C PRO A 72 0.56 11.23 8.10
N VAL A 73 -0.25 10.72 7.17
CA VAL A 73 -1.57 10.18 7.49
C VAL A 73 -1.45 8.88 8.29
N SER A 74 -0.53 8.00 7.91
CA SER A 74 -0.25 6.76 8.65
C SER A 74 0.23 7.02 10.08
N LEU A 75 1.02 8.08 10.30
CA LEU A 75 1.42 8.52 11.65
C LEU A 75 0.21 8.97 12.48
N ILE A 76 -0.70 9.75 11.89
CA ILE A 76 -1.93 10.20 12.55
C ILE A 76 -2.80 8.99 12.92
N ILE A 77 -3.06 8.07 11.97
CA ILE A 77 -3.85 6.86 12.21
C ILE A 77 -3.20 6.01 13.31
N THR A 78 -1.88 5.83 13.26
CA THR A 78 -1.13 5.11 14.31
C THR A 78 -1.28 5.78 15.68
N GLY A 79 -1.26 7.12 15.72
CA GLY A 79 -1.52 7.89 16.93
C GLY A 79 -2.94 7.67 17.48
N ILE A 80 -3.95 7.65 16.61
CA ILE A 80 -5.35 7.37 16.97
C ILE A 80 -5.47 5.94 17.52
N LEU A 81 -4.92 4.94 16.82
CA LEU A 81 -4.90 3.55 17.29
C LEU A 81 -4.18 3.42 18.64
N GLY A 82 -3.07 4.13 18.82
CA GLY A 82 -2.36 4.22 20.08
C GLY A 82 -3.20 4.85 21.21
N GLY A 83 -3.94 5.92 20.92
CA GLY A 83 -4.89 6.53 21.84
C GLY A 83 -5.99 5.54 22.25
N LEU A 84 -6.57 4.82 21.29
CA LEU A 84 -7.54 3.75 21.55
C LEU A 84 -6.95 2.64 22.43
N CYS A 85 -5.67 2.28 22.23
CA CYS A 85 -4.98 1.34 23.12
C CYS A 85 -4.94 1.87 24.56
N ILE A 86 -4.59 3.14 24.76
CA ILE A 86 -4.53 3.73 26.10
C ILE A 86 -5.91 3.73 26.76
N LEU A 87 -6.95 4.13 26.02
CA LEU A 87 -8.33 4.12 26.51
C LEU A 87 -8.82 2.71 26.86
N ALA A 88 -8.36 1.69 26.12
CA ALA A 88 -8.64 0.29 26.40
C ALA A 88 -7.82 -0.30 27.58
N GLY A 89 -6.95 0.49 28.21
CA GLY A 89 -6.17 0.10 29.39
C GLY A 89 -4.79 -0.50 29.09
N PHE A 90 -4.30 -0.39 27.85
CA PHE A 90 -2.91 -0.77 27.54
C PHE A 90 -1.91 0.25 28.12
N ARG A 91 -0.66 -0.19 28.33
CA ARG A 91 0.42 0.69 28.80
C ARG A 91 0.75 1.73 27.73
N ARG A 92 0.99 2.98 28.13
CA ARG A 92 1.39 4.09 27.23
C ARG A 92 2.59 3.75 26.34
N ARG A 93 3.49 2.88 26.80
CA ARG A 93 4.65 2.40 26.01
C ARG A 93 4.26 1.69 24.71
N VAL A 94 3.07 1.12 24.61
CA VAL A 94 2.57 0.50 23.36
C VAL A 94 2.54 1.51 22.23
N VAL A 95 2.11 2.75 22.49
CA VAL A 95 2.08 3.80 21.47
C VAL A 95 3.48 4.12 20.95
N LEU A 96 4.45 4.23 21.88
CA LEU A 96 5.85 4.46 21.51
C LEU A 96 6.40 3.32 20.63
N PHE A 97 6.08 2.07 20.95
CA PHE A 97 6.49 0.93 20.14
C PHE A 97 5.83 0.93 18.76
N LEU A 98 4.54 1.26 18.65
CA LEU A 98 3.86 1.35 17.35
C LEU A 98 4.46 2.44 16.47
N ILE A 99 4.71 3.63 17.03
CA ILE A 99 5.36 4.72 16.29
C ILE A 99 6.77 4.32 15.86
N LEU A 100 7.55 3.71 16.76
CA LEU A 100 8.90 3.27 16.44
C LEU A 100 8.91 2.23 15.31
N LEU A 101 8.00 1.25 15.34
CA LEU A 101 7.88 0.24 14.28
C LEU A 101 7.51 0.86 12.93
N LEU A 102 6.58 1.82 12.91
CA LEU A 102 6.23 2.54 11.69
C LEU A 102 7.44 3.32 11.15
N LEU A 103 8.17 4.03 12.00
CA LEU A 103 9.36 4.80 11.60
C LEU A 103 10.48 3.90 11.08
N ILE A 104 10.67 2.70 11.67
CA ILE A 104 11.60 1.70 11.14
C ILE A 104 11.17 1.29 9.72
N GLY A 105 9.88 1.01 9.50
CA GLY A 105 9.36 0.69 8.17
C GLY A 105 9.61 1.80 7.14
N VAL A 106 9.38 3.06 7.52
CA VAL A 106 9.69 4.24 6.68
C VAL A 106 11.19 4.34 6.41
N GLY A 107 12.04 4.05 7.41
CA GLY A 107 13.49 4.03 7.25
C GLY A 107 13.95 2.95 6.25
N VAL A 108 13.39 1.74 6.34
CA VAL A 108 13.67 0.64 5.40
C VAL A 108 13.23 1.01 3.98
N GLU A 109 12.06 1.63 3.81
CA GLU A 109 11.61 2.14 2.52
C GLU A 109 12.59 3.17 1.95
N ALA A 110 12.93 4.19 2.74
CA ALA A 110 13.81 5.26 2.30
C ALA A 110 15.20 4.75 1.93
N ALA A 111 15.73 3.77 2.66
CA ALA A 111 16.99 3.10 2.35
C ALA A 111 16.89 2.28 1.06
N GLY A 112 15.84 1.44 0.94
CA GLY A 112 15.62 0.60 -0.23
C GLY A 112 15.49 1.42 -1.52
N LYS A 113 14.67 2.46 -1.50
CA LYS A 113 14.48 3.36 -2.66
C LYS A 113 15.74 4.13 -3.07
N ARG A 114 16.72 4.28 -2.16
CA ARG A 114 18.01 4.92 -2.50
C ARG A 114 18.99 3.96 -3.15
N VAL A 115 18.91 2.68 -2.80
CA VAL A 115 19.86 1.64 -3.24
C VAL A 115 19.37 0.94 -4.49
N LEU A 116 18.06 0.75 -4.62
CA LEU A 116 17.44 -0.03 -5.68
C LEU A 116 16.69 0.89 -6.63
N SER A 117 16.94 0.68 -7.92
CA SER A 117 16.37 1.47 -9.00
C SER A 117 16.09 0.56 -10.18
N LEU A 118 14.85 0.59 -10.65
CA LEU A 118 14.38 -0.16 -11.81
C LEU A 118 14.56 0.71 -13.06
N PRO A 119 15.26 0.26 -14.12
CA PRO A 119 15.22 0.95 -15.40
C PRO A 119 13.77 0.98 -15.92
N PHE A 120 13.25 2.17 -16.17
CA PHE A 120 11.84 2.36 -16.53
C PHE A 120 11.74 3.24 -17.78
N PRO A 121 11.34 2.66 -18.95
CA PRO A 121 11.33 3.40 -20.20
C PRO A 121 10.39 4.62 -20.15
N ARG A 122 10.84 5.75 -20.70
CA ARG A 122 10.07 7.02 -20.78
C ARG A 122 8.66 6.85 -21.33
N THR A 123 8.53 6.09 -22.41
CA THR A 123 7.25 5.85 -23.07
C THR A 123 6.30 5.11 -22.15
N LEU A 124 6.77 4.04 -21.51
CA LEU A 124 5.99 3.29 -20.53
C LEU A 124 5.61 4.19 -19.34
N ARG A 125 6.54 5.00 -18.82
CA ARG A 125 6.25 5.96 -17.73
C ARG A 125 5.13 6.92 -18.11
N SER A 126 5.22 7.50 -19.30
CA SER A 126 4.21 8.42 -19.81
C SER A 126 2.84 7.77 -20.06
N GLY A 127 2.80 6.45 -20.30
CA GLY A 127 1.54 5.70 -20.35
C GLY A 127 0.99 5.45 -18.95
N MET A 128 1.85 5.11 -18.00
CA MET A 128 1.47 4.82 -16.60
C MET A 128 0.91 6.05 -15.88
N THR A 129 1.36 7.27 -16.20
CA THR A 129 0.79 8.50 -15.62
C THR A 129 -0.69 8.70 -15.98
N VAL A 130 -1.22 8.02 -17.00
CA VAL A 130 -2.66 8.03 -17.30
C VAL A 130 -3.47 7.35 -16.20
N LEU A 131 -2.87 6.38 -15.50
CA LEU A 131 -3.48 5.68 -14.36
C LEU A 131 -3.51 6.54 -13.09
N GLU A 132 -2.75 7.63 -13.06
CA GLU A 132 -2.66 8.59 -11.94
C GLU A 132 -3.79 9.64 -11.92
N CYS A 133 -4.93 9.32 -12.55
CA CYS A 133 -6.12 10.18 -12.59
C CYS A 133 -5.84 11.66 -12.99
N PRO A 134 -5.31 11.90 -14.20
CA PRO A 134 -5.06 13.24 -14.71
C PRO A 134 -6.30 14.16 -14.74
N GLN A 135 -7.52 13.61 -14.80
CA GLN A 135 -8.74 14.43 -14.74
C GLN A 135 -8.99 15.12 -13.39
N LEU A 136 -8.28 14.72 -12.33
CA LEU A 136 -8.38 15.37 -11.02
C LEU A 136 -7.25 16.37 -10.74
N THR A 137 -6.19 16.43 -11.55
CA THR A 137 -5.01 17.26 -11.26
C THR A 137 -5.35 18.75 -11.09
N ASP A 138 -6.19 19.29 -11.95
CA ASP A 138 -6.63 20.70 -11.92
C ASP A 138 -8.08 20.86 -11.43
N ALA A 139 -8.65 19.81 -10.82
CA ALA A 139 -10.03 19.82 -10.38
C ALA A 139 -10.19 20.56 -9.03
N PRO A 140 -11.36 21.14 -8.75
CA PRO A 140 -11.61 21.75 -7.45
C PRO A 140 -11.59 20.69 -6.33
N PHE A 141 -11.29 21.12 -5.10
CA PHE A 141 -11.25 20.25 -3.91
C PHE A 141 -12.52 19.39 -3.73
N SER A 142 -13.68 19.89 -4.13
CA SER A 142 -14.94 19.13 -4.10
C SER A 142 -14.89 17.86 -4.95
N ALA A 143 -14.16 17.86 -6.07
CA ALA A 143 -13.99 16.69 -6.93
C ALA A 143 -13.09 15.64 -6.25
N HIS A 144 -11.99 16.06 -5.62
CA HIS A 144 -11.15 15.19 -4.79
C HIS A 144 -11.95 14.56 -3.65
N LEU A 145 -12.75 15.35 -2.93
CA LEU A 145 -13.61 14.82 -1.87
C LEU A 145 -14.64 13.81 -2.38
N THR A 146 -15.21 14.08 -3.56
CA THR A 146 -16.16 13.18 -4.23
C THR A 146 -15.49 11.83 -4.56
N ALA A 147 -14.25 11.86 -5.07
CA ALA A 147 -13.47 10.66 -5.35
C ALA A 147 -13.07 9.94 -4.05
N ALA A 148 -12.60 10.65 -3.03
CA ALA A 148 -12.25 10.09 -1.73
C ALA A 148 -13.44 9.43 -1.01
N THR A 149 -14.67 9.94 -1.22
CA THR A 149 -15.91 9.41 -0.62
C THR A 149 -16.59 8.32 -1.45
N ALA A 150 -15.90 7.76 -2.44
CA ALA A 150 -16.39 6.68 -3.30
C ALA A 150 -17.59 7.02 -4.20
N GLN A 151 -17.82 8.30 -4.48
CA GLN A 151 -18.91 8.73 -5.36
C GLN A 151 -18.47 8.70 -6.83
N TRP A 152 -18.09 7.51 -7.34
CA TRP A 152 -17.51 7.36 -8.68
C TRP A 152 -18.39 7.92 -9.81
N SER A 153 -19.71 7.92 -9.64
CA SER A 153 -20.65 8.41 -10.66
C SER A 153 -20.52 9.90 -10.94
N LYS A 154 -19.91 10.66 -10.02
CA LYS A 154 -19.70 12.11 -10.13
C LYS A 154 -18.28 12.48 -10.57
N ILE A 155 -17.37 11.52 -10.63
CA ILE A 155 -16.01 11.74 -11.13
C ILE A 155 -16.09 11.89 -12.66
N PRO A 156 -15.40 12.86 -13.27
CA PRO A 156 -15.31 12.97 -14.73
C PRO A 156 -14.73 11.70 -15.37
N ASP A 157 -15.17 11.41 -16.59
CA ASP A 157 -14.58 10.33 -17.39
C ASP A 157 -13.11 10.62 -17.73
N PRO A 158 -12.28 9.57 -17.85
CA PRO A 158 -10.89 9.74 -18.25
C PRO A 158 -10.80 10.35 -19.66
N PRO A 159 -9.88 11.31 -19.90
CA PRO A 159 -9.75 11.95 -21.20
C PRO A 159 -9.41 10.93 -22.30
N ARG A 160 -10.23 10.88 -23.36
CA ARG A 160 -10.10 9.87 -24.42
C ARG A 160 -8.71 9.82 -25.07
N VAL A 161 -8.07 10.99 -25.22
CA VAL A 161 -6.70 11.11 -25.79
C VAL A 161 -5.66 10.44 -24.91
N GLN A 162 -5.80 10.53 -23.59
CA GLN A 162 -4.88 9.87 -22.66
C GLN A 162 -5.16 8.37 -22.59
N VAL A 163 -6.42 7.95 -22.65
CA VAL A 163 -6.79 6.53 -22.73
C VAL A 163 -6.24 5.89 -24.02
N SER A 164 -6.36 6.57 -25.16
CA SER A 164 -5.77 6.07 -26.41
C SER A 164 -4.24 6.01 -26.33
N TRP A 165 -3.61 7.02 -25.71
CA TRP A 165 -2.16 7.01 -25.49
C TRP A 165 -1.70 5.83 -24.64
N ALA A 166 -2.38 5.52 -23.54
CA ALA A 166 -2.08 4.35 -22.72
C ALA A 166 -2.17 3.05 -23.53
N HIS A 167 -3.20 2.93 -24.38
CA HIS A 167 -3.34 1.78 -25.27
C HIS A 167 -2.22 1.72 -26.32
N ASP A 168 -1.83 2.84 -26.93
CA ASP A 168 -0.73 2.87 -27.90
C ASP A 168 0.60 2.46 -27.25
N VAL A 169 0.91 3.01 -26.07
CA VAL A 169 2.11 2.67 -25.28
C VAL A 169 2.11 1.19 -24.90
N SER A 170 0.95 0.60 -24.59
CA SER A 170 0.84 -0.82 -24.24
C SER A 170 1.28 -1.76 -25.37
N GLN A 171 1.25 -1.29 -26.63
CA GLN A 171 1.67 -2.04 -27.81
C GLN A 171 3.12 -1.77 -28.23
N MET A 172 3.77 -0.77 -27.64
CA MET A 172 5.14 -0.42 -27.98
C MET A 172 6.14 -1.47 -27.44
N PRO A 173 7.27 -1.68 -28.14
CA PRO A 173 8.33 -2.54 -27.64
C PRO A 173 8.95 -1.95 -26.37
N ILE A 174 9.20 -2.80 -25.37
CA ILE A 174 9.94 -2.42 -24.17
C ILE A 174 11.43 -2.40 -24.55
N VAL A 175 11.97 -1.19 -24.69
CA VAL A 175 13.40 -0.98 -24.87
C VAL A 175 13.98 -0.64 -23.50
N LEU A 176 14.79 -1.54 -22.95
CA LEU A 176 15.52 -1.29 -21.71
C LEU A 176 16.59 -0.24 -21.98
N ASP A 177 16.46 0.88 -21.30
CA ASP A 177 17.45 1.96 -21.30
C ASP A 177 17.69 2.37 -19.85
N ASP A 178 18.97 2.38 -19.44
CA ASP A 178 19.39 2.78 -18.09
C ASP A 178 19.35 4.32 -17.92
N SER A 179 19.01 5.08 -18.96
CA SER A 179 18.93 6.55 -18.91
C SER A 179 17.82 7.08 -17.99
N GLU A 180 16.76 6.29 -17.76
CA GLU A 180 15.70 6.60 -16.80
C GLU A 180 15.45 5.46 -15.83
N THR A 181 15.40 5.80 -14.54
CA THR A 181 15.15 4.84 -13.47
C THR A 181 13.99 5.27 -12.59
N GLU A 182 13.29 4.29 -12.03
CA GLU A 182 12.20 4.42 -11.07
C GLU A 182 12.67 3.90 -9.71
N ARG A 183 12.38 4.62 -8.64
CA ARG A 183 12.72 4.25 -7.25
C ARG A 183 11.47 3.82 -6.50
N SER A 184 10.84 2.76 -6.97
CA SER A 184 9.57 2.26 -6.47
C SER A 184 9.73 1.13 -5.43
N PHE A 185 10.85 0.42 -5.38
CA PHE A 185 11.03 -0.67 -4.42
C PHE A 185 11.77 -0.21 -3.13
N PRO A 186 11.31 -0.61 -1.92
CA PRO A 186 10.08 -1.34 -1.65
C PRO A 186 8.83 -0.43 -1.61
N GLY A 187 7.66 -1.06 -1.78
CA GLY A 187 6.36 -0.38 -1.77
C GLY A 187 5.99 0.18 -0.39
N GLY A 188 6.32 1.45 -0.13
CA GLY A 188 6.08 2.11 1.15
C GLY A 188 4.62 2.10 1.59
N HIS A 189 3.70 2.37 0.66
CA HIS A 189 2.27 2.33 0.92
C HIS A 189 1.83 0.94 1.36
N ALA A 190 2.23 -0.11 0.64
CA ALA A 190 1.91 -1.50 0.99
C ALA A 190 2.45 -1.85 2.39
N THR A 191 3.67 -1.45 2.74
CA THR A 191 4.23 -1.65 4.09
C THR A 191 3.37 -0.98 5.18
N ARG A 192 2.94 0.27 4.97
CA ARG A 192 2.16 1.01 5.95
C ARG A 192 0.73 0.47 6.09
N TRP A 193 0.07 0.13 4.99
CA TRP A 193 -1.23 -0.53 5.00
C TRP A 193 -1.18 -1.88 5.72
N ALA A 194 -0.17 -2.70 5.42
CA ALA A 194 0.04 -3.97 6.11
C ALA A 194 0.28 -3.77 7.62
N PHE A 195 1.10 -2.79 8.01
CA PHE A 195 1.33 -2.45 9.41
C PHE A 195 0.02 -2.07 10.12
N LEU A 196 -0.74 -1.11 9.57
CA LEU A 196 -2.00 -0.66 10.15
C LEU A 196 -3.01 -1.81 10.26
N GLY A 197 -3.18 -2.59 9.19
CA GLY A 197 -4.09 -3.73 9.19
C GLY A 197 -3.74 -4.81 10.22
N ILE A 198 -2.44 -5.13 10.39
CA ILE A 198 -1.99 -6.08 11.41
C ILE A 198 -2.30 -5.54 12.81
N VAL A 199 -2.07 -4.25 13.06
CA VAL A 199 -2.39 -3.62 14.35
C VAL A 199 -3.89 -3.63 14.62
N GLU A 200 -4.71 -3.30 13.63
CA GLU A 200 -6.18 -3.34 13.72
C GLU A 200 -6.70 -4.76 13.97
N CYS A 201 -6.18 -5.75 13.24
CA CYS A 201 -6.49 -7.17 13.46
C CYS A 201 -6.12 -7.61 14.89
N TRP A 202 -4.95 -7.21 15.37
CA TRP A 202 -4.49 -7.49 16.73
C TRP A 202 -5.40 -6.84 17.77
N LEU A 203 -5.81 -5.59 17.57
CA LEU A 203 -6.74 -4.89 18.46
C LEU A 203 -8.11 -5.55 18.48
N CYS A 204 -8.65 -5.90 17.31
CA CYS A 204 -9.90 -6.64 17.20
C CYS A 204 -9.82 -7.96 17.96
N TRP A 205 -8.72 -8.68 17.81
CA TRP A 205 -8.51 -9.94 18.52
C TRP A 205 -8.49 -9.78 20.04
N ARG A 206 -7.87 -8.70 20.53
CA ARG A 206 -7.66 -8.44 21.96
C ARG A 206 -8.86 -7.82 22.66
N LEU A 207 -9.58 -6.92 21.98
CA LEU A 207 -10.59 -6.06 22.59
C LEU A 207 -12.01 -6.54 22.34
N ILE A 208 -12.27 -7.22 21.23
CA ILE A 208 -13.62 -7.61 20.86
C ILE A 208 -13.96 -8.97 21.47
N ARG A 209 -14.91 -8.96 22.42
CA ARG A 209 -15.36 -10.16 23.13
C ARG A 209 -16.24 -11.06 22.26
N SER A 210 -17.05 -10.48 21.39
CA SER A 210 -17.94 -11.24 20.51
C SER A 210 -17.13 -12.00 19.46
N ARG A 211 -17.22 -13.33 19.47
CA ARG A 211 -16.52 -14.18 18.50
C ARG A 211 -16.98 -13.91 17.08
N VAL A 212 -18.28 -13.66 16.89
CA VAL A 212 -18.88 -13.36 15.58
C VAL A 212 -18.35 -12.04 15.05
N LEU A 213 -18.41 -10.98 15.85
CA LEU A 213 -17.94 -9.66 15.42
C LEU A 213 -16.44 -9.68 15.10
N ARG A 214 -15.64 -10.39 15.92
CA ARG A 214 -14.22 -10.59 15.66
C ARG A 214 -13.94 -11.37 14.37
N ALA A 215 -14.72 -12.43 14.11
CA ALA A 215 -14.60 -13.24 12.90
C ALA A 215 -14.97 -12.47 11.63
N ILE A 216 -15.75 -11.38 11.73
CA ILE A 216 -16.09 -10.50 10.62
C ILE A 216 -15.04 -9.39 10.46
N LEU A 217 -14.70 -8.69 11.55
CA LEU A 217 -13.84 -7.51 11.47
C LEU A 217 -12.39 -7.83 11.10
N ILE A 218 -11.84 -8.96 11.57
CA ILE A 218 -10.46 -9.33 11.24
C ILE A 218 -10.30 -9.53 9.72
N PRO A 219 -11.13 -10.34 9.03
CA PRO A 219 -11.10 -10.42 7.57
C PRO A 219 -11.30 -9.07 6.88
N VAL A 220 -12.17 -8.19 7.40
CA VAL A 220 -12.39 -6.86 6.82
C VAL A 220 -11.13 -5.99 6.90
N PHE A 221 -10.47 -5.90 8.05
CA PHE A 221 -9.22 -5.14 8.19
C PHE A 221 -8.08 -5.76 7.40
N PHE A 222 -8.00 -7.09 7.38
CA PHE A 222 -7.02 -7.80 6.56
C PHE A 222 -7.22 -7.49 5.08
N LEU A 223 -8.45 -7.63 4.56
CA LEU A 223 -8.78 -7.32 3.17
C LEU A 223 -8.55 -5.84 2.85
N GLY A 224 -8.92 -4.93 3.76
CA GLY A 224 -8.65 -3.50 3.62
C GLY A 224 -7.15 -3.20 3.49
N SER A 225 -6.32 -3.83 4.33
CA SER A 225 -4.86 -3.67 4.25
C SER A 225 -4.25 -4.24 2.98
N PHE A 226 -4.76 -5.39 2.51
CA PHE A 226 -4.35 -6.00 1.26
C PHE A 226 -4.74 -5.11 0.07
N LEU A 227 -5.99 -4.64 0.02
CA LEU A 227 -6.49 -3.75 -1.02
C LEU A 227 -5.76 -2.41 -1.02
N GLY A 228 -5.39 -1.89 0.15
CA GLY A 228 -4.59 -0.67 0.26
C GLY A 228 -3.16 -0.80 -0.29
N GLY A 229 -2.56 -1.98 -0.21
CA GLY A 229 -1.32 -2.29 -0.94
C GLY A 229 -1.57 -2.50 -2.43
N PHE A 230 -2.57 -3.31 -2.78
CA PHE A 230 -2.92 -3.67 -4.15
C PHE A 230 -3.31 -2.47 -5.02
N MET A 231 -3.97 -1.45 -4.44
CA MET A 231 -4.35 -0.25 -5.18
C MET A 231 -3.13 0.49 -5.76
N GLN A 232 -1.95 0.39 -5.14
CA GLN A 232 -0.73 1.01 -5.65
C GLN A 232 -0.28 0.37 -6.96
N TYR A 233 -0.33 -0.96 -7.01
CA TYR A 233 -0.14 -1.72 -8.23
C TYR A 233 -1.21 -1.35 -9.26
N TRP A 234 -2.48 -1.28 -8.85
CA TRP A 234 -3.60 -1.00 -9.76
C TRP A 234 -3.51 0.37 -10.43
N ILE A 235 -3.10 1.42 -9.70
CA ILE A 235 -2.93 2.78 -10.24
C ILE A 235 -1.54 3.02 -10.84
N GLY A 236 -0.70 1.98 -10.92
CA GLY A 236 0.56 2.03 -11.66
C GLY A 236 1.70 2.79 -10.98
N VAL A 237 1.66 2.96 -9.65
CA VAL A 237 2.71 3.68 -8.89
C VAL A 237 3.69 2.74 -8.17
N HIS A 238 3.45 1.42 -8.21
CA HIS A 238 4.31 0.39 -7.62
C HIS A 238 4.25 -0.93 -8.39
#